data_AF-A0AA47FI70-F1
#
_entry.id   AF-A0AA47FI70-F1
#
_cell.length_a   1.000
_cell.length_b   1.000
_cell.length_c   1.000
_cell.angle_alpha   90.00
_cell.angle_beta   90.00
_cell.angle_gamma   90.00
#
_symmetry.space_group_name_H-M   'P 1'
#
loop_
_entity.id
_entity.type
_entity.pdbx_description
1 polymer ?
#
loop_
_entity_poly.entity_id
_entity_poly.type
_entity_poly.pdbx_seq_one_letter_code
_entity_poly.pdbx_strand_id
1 'polypeptide(L)'
;MAGPFGVVKEQASGLYAQEMASRGFLAIAFDPSYTGESGGEVRDTADPAINSEDFSAAVDYLSCRDDVDPERIGIIGICGWGGFALNAAAMDTRIKATVTSTMYDMTRVSAYGYHDSTDEDARYGMRRQLAAARTADYASAAYSKPDMSAAAQSDEEPPQFLKDYTWPTTPPAWDARSTRAR
;
A
#
# COMPACT_ATOMS: atom_id res chain seq x y z
N MET A 1 9.25 -0.45 6.56
CA MET A 1 8.52 -1.29 5.59
C MET A 1 7.08 -0.86 5.54
N ALA A 2 6.44 -1.03 4.40
CA ALA A 2 5.07 -0.58 4.20
C ALA A 2 4.35 -1.42 3.15
N GLY A 3 3.03 -1.27 3.16
CA GLY A 3 2.09 -2.03 2.35
C GLY A 3 1.36 -3.12 3.14
N PRO A 4 0.32 -3.73 2.54
CA PRO A 4 -0.28 -3.48 1.22
C PRO A 4 -0.84 -2.07 0.95
N PHE A 5 -1.16 -1.77 -0.32
CA PHE A 5 -1.78 -0.49 -0.67
C PHE A 5 -3.20 -0.40 -0.08
N GLY A 6 -3.53 0.73 0.56
CA GLY A 6 -4.83 0.95 1.20
C GLY A 6 -5.00 0.28 2.57
N VAL A 7 -3.92 -0.18 3.21
CA VAL A 7 -3.97 -0.76 4.56
C VAL A 7 -2.96 -0.13 5.52
N VAL A 8 -3.05 -0.52 6.80
CA VAL A 8 -2.30 0.07 7.93
C VAL A 8 -1.22 -0.85 8.48
N LYS A 9 -0.30 -0.26 9.24
CA LYS A 9 0.87 -0.90 9.85
C LYS A 9 0.53 -2.08 10.76
N GLU A 10 -0.67 -2.16 11.33
CA GLU A 10 -1.08 -3.28 12.18
C GLU A 10 -1.46 -4.55 11.42
N GLN A 11 -1.39 -4.52 10.08
CA GLN A 11 -1.69 -5.68 9.23
C GLN A 11 -0.38 -6.34 8.75
N ALA A 12 -0.28 -6.66 7.45
CA ALA A 12 0.83 -7.45 6.93
C ALA A 12 2.20 -6.79 7.13
N SER A 13 2.33 -5.47 6.96
CA SER A 13 3.61 -4.78 7.22
C SER A 13 4.06 -4.88 8.67
N GLY A 14 3.14 -4.83 9.64
CA GLY A 14 3.44 -5.05 11.05
C GLY A 14 3.92 -6.47 11.34
N LEU A 15 3.26 -7.47 10.75
CA LEU A 15 3.69 -8.87 10.85
C LEU A 15 5.11 -9.06 10.27
N TYR A 16 5.37 -8.51 9.09
CA TYR A 16 6.72 -8.54 8.50
C TYR A 16 7.74 -7.85 9.42
N ALA A 17 7.39 -6.72 10.04
CA ALA A 17 8.29 -6.01 10.93
C ALA A 17 8.62 -6.84 12.18
N GLN A 18 7.61 -7.50 12.76
CA GLN A 18 7.80 -8.40 13.89
C GLN A 18 8.69 -9.59 13.53
N GLU A 19 8.50 -10.19 12.36
CA GLU A 19 9.33 -11.30 11.87
C GLU A 19 10.76 -10.88 11.55
N MET A 20 10.98 -9.67 11.05
CA MET A 20 12.33 -9.14 10.86
C MET A 20 13.00 -8.85 12.21
N ALA A 21 12.25 -8.33 13.18
CA ALA A 21 12.74 -8.12 14.54
C ALA A 21 13.16 -9.42 15.24
N SER A 22 12.37 -10.49 15.08
CA SER A 22 12.71 -11.82 15.64
C SER A 22 14.00 -12.40 15.06
N ARG A 23 14.41 -11.94 13.87
CA ARG A 23 15.63 -12.33 13.15
C ARG A 23 16.83 -11.40 13.42
N GLY A 24 16.70 -10.46 14.35
CA GLY A 24 17.80 -9.60 14.80
C GLY A 24 17.93 -8.28 14.04
N PHE A 25 16.91 -7.84 13.30
CA PHE A 25 16.88 -6.52 12.68
C PHE A 25 16.13 -5.50 13.54
N LEU A 26 16.57 -4.25 13.54
CA LEU A 26 15.69 -3.15 13.93
C LEU A 26 14.72 -2.90 12.78
N ALA A 27 13.42 -3.09 13.02
CA ALA A 27 12.39 -3.07 11.99
C ALA A 27 11.27 -2.10 12.36
N ILE A 28 10.86 -1.27 11.39
CA ILE A 28 9.72 -0.36 11.52
C ILE A 28 8.69 -0.64 10.42
N ALA A 29 7.41 -0.75 10.81
CA ALA A 29 6.27 -0.63 9.91
C ALA A 29 5.63 0.74 10.10
N PHE A 30 5.27 1.42 9.02
CA PHE A 30 4.68 2.77 9.09
C PHE A 30 3.34 2.82 8.35
N ASP A 31 2.45 3.69 8.83
CA ASP A 31 1.26 4.08 8.09
C ASP A 31 1.67 5.11 7.03
N PRO A 32 1.31 4.91 5.76
CA PRO A 32 1.56 5.90 4.72
C PRO A 32 0.96 7.27 5.03
N SER A 33 1.51 8.32 4.42
CA SER A 33 0.92 9.66 4.49
C SER A 33 -0.57 9.61 4.16
N TYR A 34 -1.38 10.36 4.92
CA TYR A 34 -2.85 10.47 4.78
C TYR A 34 -3.67 9.22 5.15
N THR A 35 -3.03 8.15 5.64
CA THR A 35 -3.70 6.89 6.00
C THR A 35 -3.43 6.50 7.45
N GLY A 36 -4.24 5.58 8.00
CA GLY A 36 -4.05 5.04 9.35
C GLY A 36 -3.93 6.11 10.43
N GLU A 37 -2.88 6.02 11.24
CA GLU A 37 -2.57 6.97 12.31
C GLU A 37 -1.60 8.08 11.88
N SER A 38 -1.09 8.02 10.64
CA SER A 38 -0.27 9.09 10.06
C SER A 38 -1.11 10.35 9.80
N GLY A 39 -0.47 11.52 9.88
CA GLY A 39 -1.12 12.83 9.74
C GLY A 39 -1.64 13.15 8.34
N GLY A 40 -2.10 14.38 8.18
CA GLY A 40 -2.65 14.93 6.93
C GLY A 40 -4.17 15.12 6.98
N GLU A 41 -4.62 16.30 6.54
CA GLU A 41 -6.03 16.74 6.64
C GLU A 41 -6.93 16.05 5.61
N VAL A 42 -6.43 15.83 4.40
CA VAL A 42 -7.10 15.00 3.40
C VAL A 42 -6.80 13.54 3.73
N ARG A 43 -7.81 12.76 4.09
CA ARG A 43 -7.66 11.35 4.47
C ARG A 43 -7.87 10.43 3.27
N ASP A 44 -7.29 9.23 3.36
CA ASP A 44 -7.49 8.13 2.41
C ASP A 44 -7.12 8.52 0.95
N THR A 45 -6.13 9.41 0.80
CA THR A 45 -5.57 9.80 -0.50
C THR A 45 -4.18 9.22 -0.67
N ALA A 46 -3.83 8.90 -1.92
CA ALA A 46 -2.50 8.39 -2.27
C ALA A 46 -1.93 9.21 -3.42
N ASP A 47 -0.65 9.54 -3.31
CA ASP A 47 0.12 10.19 -4.36
C ASP A 47 1.42 9.39 -4.53
N PRO A 48 1.73 8.88 -5.73
CA PRO A 48 2.92 8.06 -5.95
C PRO A 48 4.23 8.73 -5.54
N ALA A 49 4.36 10.06 -5.71
CA ALA A 49 5.57 10.77 -5.30
C ALA A 49 5.67 10.83 -3.78
N ILE A 50 4.56 11.14 -3.10
CA ILE A 50 4.52 11.17 -1.63
C ILE A 50 4.75 9.76 -1.06
N ASN A 51 4.17 8.72 -1.64
CA ASN A 51 4.32 7.36 -1.13
C ASN A 51 5.73 6.78 -1.35
N SER A 52 6.42 7.19 -2.43
CA SER A 52 7.86 6.92 -2.56
C SER A 52 8.67 7.69 -1.51
N GLU A 53 8.37 8.98 -1.31
CA GLU A 53 9.04 9.82 -0.30
C GLU A 53 8.81 9.32 1.13
N ASP A 54 7.66 8.73 1.44
CA ASP A 54 7.36 8.13 2.74
C ASP A 54 8.40 7.05 3.13
N PHE A 55 8.96 6.32 2.16
CA PHE A 55 10.08 5.41 2.41
C PHE A 55 11.36 6.16 2.80
N SER A 56 11.69 7.23 2.08
CA SER A 56 12.87 8.06 2.39
C SER A 56 12.73 8.76 3.74
N ALA A 57 11.54 9.21 4.12
CA ALA A 57 11.27 9.74 5.46
C ALA A 57 11.47 8.67 6.56
N ALA A 58 11.07 7.41 6.30
CA ALA A 58 11.36 6.30 7.21
C ALA A 58 12.88 6.01 7.31
N VAL A 59 13.62 6.17 6.20
CA VAL A 59 15.10 6.07 6.17
C VAL A 59 15.74 7.21 6.95
N ASP A 60 15.23 8.44 6.85
CA ASP A 60 15.69 9.59 7.64
C ASP A 60 15.58 9.29 9.14
N TYR A 61 14.40 8.87 9.58
CA TYR A 61 14.15 8.54 10.97
C TYR A 61 15.13 7.47 11.48
N LEU A 62 15.33 6.38 10.72
CA LEU A 62 16.27 5.33 11.09
C LEU A 62 17.71 5.83 11.13
N SER A 63 18.11 6.65 10.15
CA SER A 63 19.48 7.17 10.03
C SER A 63 19.87 8.11 11.17
N CYS A 64 18.89 8.70 11.86
CA CYS A 64 19.11 9.59 13.01
C CYS A 64 19.04 8.90 14.37
N ARG A 65 18.86 7.58 14.43
CA ARG A 65 18.85 6.83 15.69
C ARG A 65 20.26 6.36 16.08
N ASP A 66 20.59 6.51 17.35
CA ASP A 66 21.89 6.08 17.90
C ASP A 66 22.09 4.56 17.88
N ASP A 67 21.00 3.77 17.79
CA ASP A 67 21.00 2.31 17.76
C ASP A 67 20.88 1.70 16.35
N VAL A 68 21.03 2.52 15.30
CA VAL A 68 20.98 2.10 13.89
C VAL A 68 22.29 2.44 13.19
N ASP A 69 22.79 1.51 12.37
CA ASP A 69 23.88 1.78 11.43
C ASP A 69 23.29 2.34 10.11
N PRO A 70 23.50 3.63 9.78
CA PRO A 70 22.94 4.25 8.58
C PRO A 70 23.45 3.63 7.28
N GLU A 71 24.60 2.94 7.31
CA GLU A 71 25.14 2.24 6.14
C GLU A 71 24.55 0.83 5.96
N ARG A 72 23.55 0.45 6.76
CA ARG A 72 22.93 -0.89 6.74
C ARG A 72 21.40 -0.86 6.73
N ILE A 73 20.81 0.18 6.14
CA ILE A 73 19.36 0.33 6.02
C ILE A 73 18.86 -0.32 4.71
N GLY A 74 17.82 -1.13 4.81
CA GLY A 74 17.08 -1.69 3.68
C GLY A 74 15.57 -1.52 3.83
N ILE A 75 14.84 -1.67 2.74
CA ILE A 75 13.38 -1.49 2.71
C ILE A 75 12.66 -2.72 2.16
N ILE A 76 11.44 -2.94 2.64
CA ILE A 76 10.52 -3.98 2.17
C ILE A 76 9.22 -3.30 1.75
N GLY A 77 8.82 -3.52 0.49
CA GLY A 77 7.54 -3.09 -0.08
C GLY A 77 6.64 -4.27 -0.36
N ILE A 78 5.41 -4.25 0.15
CA ILE A 78 4.44 -5.35 0.03
C ILE A 78 3.29 -4.93 -0.89
N CYS A 79 2.88 -5.79 -1.83
CA CYS A 79 1.78 -5.51 -2.76
C CYS A 79 2.06 -4.20 -3.55
N GLY A 80 1.12 -3.26 -3.65
CA GLY A 80 1.33 -1.99 -4.36
C GLY A 80 2.51 -1.16 -3.85
N TRP A 81 2.93 -1.35 -2.59
CA TRP A 81 4.11 -0.69 -2.02
C TRP A 81 5.44 -1.24 -2.53
N GLY A 82 5.43 -2.39 -3.21
CA GLY A 82 6.62 -2.89 -3.91
C GLY A 82 7.10 -1.93 -5.01
N GLY A 83 6.18 -1.34 -5.77
CA GLY A 83 6.51 -0.34 -6.80
C GLY A 83 7.11 0.93 -6.20
N PHE A 84 6.53 1.45 -5.12
CA PHE A 84 7.06 2.62 -4.41
C PHE A 84 8.42 2.35 -3.77
N ALA A 85 8.64 1.15 -3.22
CA ALA A 85 9.93 0.76 -2.67
C ALA A 85 11.03 0.75 -3.75
N LEU A 86 10.75 0.21 -4.94
CA LEU A 86 11.70 0.24 -6.05
C LEU A 86 11.99 1.67 -6.52
N ASN A 87 10.96 2.52 -6.59
CA ASN A 87 11.12 3.91 -6.96
C ASN A 87 11.95 4.71 -5.94
N ALA A 88 11.69 4.55 -4.65
CA ALA A 88 12.48 5.15 -3.57
C ALA A 88 13.95 4.68 -3.64
N ALA A 89 14.19 3.38 -3.79
CA ALA A 89 15.54 2.82 -3.90
C ALA A 89 16.32 3.32 -5.13
N ALA A 90 15.62 3.66 -6.22
CA ALA A 90 16.26 4.24 -7.39
C ALA A 90 16.72 5.70 -7.17
N MET A 91 16.10 6.42 -6.22
CA MET A 91 16.35 7.83 -5.96
C MET A 91 17.19 8.09 -4.71
N ASP A 92 17.08 7.24 -3.69
CA ASP A 92 17.72 7.40 -2.39
C ASP A 92 18.85 6.39 -2.18
N THR A 93 20.09 6.86 -2.36
CA THR A 93 21.31 6.05 -2.30
C THR A 93 21.64 5.50 -0.91
N ARG A 94 20.90 5.91 0.13
CA ARG A 94 21.07 5.38 1.49
C ARG A 94 20.44 4.00 1.64
N ILE A 95 19.48 3.66 0.77
CA ILE A 95 18.86 2.34 0.74
C ILE A 95 19.83 1.32 0.14
N LYS A 96 20.30 0.38 0.97
CA LYS A 96 21.33 -0.59 0.58
C LYS A 96 20.76 -1.90 0.03
N ALA A 97 19.50 -2.19 0.35
CA ALA A 97 18.79 -3.36 -0.13
C ALA A 97 17.29 -3.09 -0.21
N THR A 98 16.66 -3.63 -1.24
CA THR A 98 15.21 -3.49 -1.47
C THR A 98 14.62 -4.86 -1.75
N VAL A 99 13.55 -5.19 -1.02
CA VAL A 99 12.79 -6.43 -1.20
C VAL A 99 11.35 -6.09 -1.54
N THR A 100 10.81 -6.78 -2.53
CA THR A 100 9.40 -6.67 -2.93
C THR A 100 8.69 -7.99 -2.69
N SER A 101 7.55 -7.96 -2.00
CA SER A 101 6.72 -9.15 -1.76
C SER A 101 5.37 -9.00 -2.46
N THR A 102 5.04 -9.95 -3.34
CA THR A 102 3.79 -9.97 -4.14
C THR A 102 3.48 -8.62 -4.82
N MET A 103 4.50 -7.99 -5.42
CA MET A 103 4.39 -6.58 -5.82
C MET A 103 3.40 -6.33 -6.96
N TYR A 104 2.81 -5.13 -6.95
CA TYR A 104 2.09 -4.57 -8.08
C TYR A 104 2.69 -3.23 -8.49
N ASP A 105 2.83 -3.04 -9.79
CA ASP A 105 2.94 -1.70 -10.36
C ASP A 105 1.52 -1.11 -10.44
N MET A 106 1.21 -0.21 -9.51
CA MET A 106 -0.11 0.42 -9.41
C MET A 106 -0.49 1.16 -10.70
N THR A 107 0.47 1.71 -11.43
CA THR A 107 0.19 2.41 -12.69
C THR A 107 -0.19 1.43 -13.79
N ARG A 108 0.53 0.30 -13.89
CA ARG A 108 0.22 -0.76 -14.85
C ARG A 108 -1.13 -1.41 -14.56
N VAL A 109 -1.39 -1.78 -13.29
CA VAL A 109 -2.67 -2.40 -12.90
C VAL A 109 -3.83 -1.44 -13.13
N SER A 110 -3.66 -0.13 -12.87
CA SER A 110 -4.71 0.86 -13.17
C SER A 110 -4.95 1.05 -14.68
N ALA A 111 -3.93 0.80 -15.52
CA ALA A 111 -4.02 0.99 -16.97
C ALA A 111 -4.48 -0.26 -17.71
N TYR A 112 -4.12 -1.46 -17.24
CA TYR A 112 -4.34 -2.71 -17.97
C TYR A 112 -5.03 -3.78 -17.11
N GLY A 113 -5.36 -3.50 -15.86
CA GLY A 113 -5.92 -4.49 -14.94
C GLY A 113 -4.90 -5.55 -14.52
N TYR A 114 -5.36 -6.51 -13.73
CA TYR A 114 -4.54 -7.67 -13.36
C TYR A 114 -4.23 -8.51 -14.60
N HIS A 115 -2.97 -8.95 -14.75
CA HIS A 115 -2.51 -9.72 -15.91
C HIS A 115 -2.84 -9.09 -17.27
N ASP A 116 -2.90 -7.76 -17.33
CA ASP A 116 -3.25 -6.98 -18.52
C ASP A 116 -4.61 -7.36 -19.15
N SER A 117 -5.55 -7.83 -18.32
CA SER A 117 -6.89 -8.29 -18.72
C SER A 117 -7.87 -7.19 -19.17
N THR A 118 -7.55 -5.92 -18.91
CA THR A 118 -8.41 -4.78 -19.24
C THR A 118 -7.98 -4.13 -20.54
N ASP A 119 -8.90 -4.08 -21.51
CA ASP A 119 -8.71 -3.39 -22.78
C ASP A 119 -8.97 -1.88 -22.68
N GLU A 120 -8.84 -1.19 -23.81
CA GLU A 120 -9.02 0.27 -23.88
C GLU A 120 -10.45 0.72 -23.58
N ASP A 121 -11.45 -0.02 -24.08
CA ASP A 121 -12.86 0.33 -23.92
C ASP A 121 -13.31 0.13 -22.46
N ALA A 122 -12.92 -0.98 -21.84
CA ALA A 122 -13.16 -1.25 -20.43
C ALA A 122 -12.49 -0.19 -19.53
N ARG A 123 -11.23 0.16 -19.82
CA ARG A 123 -10.53 1.25 -19.12
C ARG A 123 -11.25 2.58 -19.29
N TYR A 124 -11.69 2.92 -20.50
CA TYR A 124 -12.42 4.15 -20.76
C TYR A 124 -13.77 4.17 -20.03
N GLY A 125 -14.49 3.05 -20.02
CA GLY A 125 -15.71 2.86 -19.25
C GLY A 125 -15.50 3.10 -17.75
N MET A 126 -14.44 2.52 -17.18
CA MET A 126 -14.06 2.73 -15.77
C MET A 126 -13.76 4.22 -15.49
N ARG A 127 -12.99 4.90 -16.35
CA ARG A 127 -12.71 6.34 -16.20
C ARG A 127 -13.98 7.19 -16.22
N ARG A 128 -14.95 6.85 -17.08
CA ARG A 128 -16.25 7.53 -17.12
C ARG A 128 -17.04 7.32 -15.82
N GLN A 129 -17.04 6.11 -15.28
CA GLN A 129 -17.70 5.80 -14.00
C GLN A 129 -17.07 6.59 -12.84
N LEU A 130 -15.74 6.60 -12.74
CA LEU A 130 -15.00 7.35 -11.72
C LEU A 130 -15.25 8.87 -11.82
N ALA A 131 -15.28 9.42 -13.04
CA ALA A 131 -15.56 10.84 -13.26
C ALA A 131 -17.01 11.21 -12.86
N ALA A 132 -17.98 10.35 -13.17
CA ALA A 132 -19.36 10.53 -12.77
C ALA A 132 -19.52 10.45 -11.24
N ALA A 133 -18.90 9.45 -10.59
CA ALA A 133 -18.89 9.28 -9.14
C ALA A 133 -18.29 10.51 -8.45
N ARG A 134 -17.14 11.00 -8.91
CA ARG A 134 -16.50 12.21 -8.37
C ARG A 134 -17.42 13.43 -8.40
N THR A 135 -18.18 13.60 -9.49
CA THR A 135 -19.12 14.73 -9.63
C THR A 135 -20.32 14.57 -8.70
N ALA A 136 -20.85 13.35 -8.58
CA ALA A 136 -21.96 13.03 -7.69
C ALA A 136 -21.59 13.21 -6.21
N ASP A 137 -20.41 12.73 -5.80
CA ASP A 137 -19.89 12.87 -4.44
C ASP A 137 -19.70 14.34 -4.05
N TYR A 138 -19.20 15.17 -4.97
CA TYR A 138 -19.09 16.61 -4.74
C TYR A 138 -20.47 17.27 -4.58
N ALA A 139 -21.43 16.91 -5.44
CA ALA A 139 -22.79 17.45 -5.38
C ALA A 139 -23.55 17.05 -4.11
N SER A 140 -23.25 15.88 -3.55
CA SER A 140 -23.90 15.34 -2.34
C SER A 140 -23.19 15.75 -1.04
N ALA A 141 -22.00 16.35 -1.12
CA ALA A 141 -21.09 16.56 0.01
C ALA A 141 -20.79 15.27 0.81
N ALA A 142 -20.94 14.10 0.17
CA ALA A 142 -20.66 12.80 0.73
C ALA A 142 -19.71 12.05 -0.22
N TYR A 143 -18.51 11.75 0.28
CA TYR A 143 -17.48 11.06 -0.49
C TYR A 143 -17.61 9.56 -0.32
N SER A 144 -17.83 8.86 -1.43
CA SER A 144 -17.95 7.42 -1.46
C SER A 144 -16.57 6.80 -1.27
N LYS A 145 -16.43 5.89 -0.28
CA LYS A 145 -15.21 5.10 -0.19
C LYS A 145 -15.23 4.04 -1.30
N PRO A 146 -14.12 3.83 -2.03
CA PRO A 146 -14.02 2.70 -2.94
C PRO A 146 -14.27 1.41 -2.16
N ASP A 147 -15.10 0.51 -2.70
CA ASP A 147 -15.24 -0.82 -2.13
C ASP A 147 -13.98 -1.64 -2.40
N MET A 148 -13.04 -1.56 -1.45
CA MET A 148 -11.79 -2.29 -1.49
C MET A 148 -11.97 -3.80 -1.19
N SER A 149 -13.21 -4.25 -0.90
CA SER A 149 -13.52 -5.68 -0.69
C SER A 149 -13.83 -6.44 -1.98
N ALA A 150 -13.91 -5.76 -3.13
CA ALA A 150 -14.26 -6.36 -4.42
C ALA A 150 -13.31 -7.49 -4.86
N ALA A 151 -12.08 -7.56 -4.34
CA ALA A 151 -11.18 -8.68 -4.56
C ALA A 151 -11.69 -10.01 -3.96
N ALA A 152 -12.65 -9.96 -3.02
CA ALA A 152 -13.20 -11.11 -2.32
C ALA A 152 -14.63 -11.50 -2.75
N GLN A 153 -15.23 -10.81 -3.73
CA GLN A 153 -16.64 -11.00 -4.13
C GLN A 153 -16.81 -11.48 -5.57
N SER A 154 -16.08 -12.54 -5.94
CA SER A 154 -16.26 -13.24 -7.21
C SER A 154 -16.84 -14.63 -6.94
N ASP A 155 -17.88 -15.01 -7.67
CA ASP A 155 -18.40 -16.39 -7.70
C ASP A 155 -17.45 -17.36 -8.45
N GLU A 156 -16.46 -16.82 -9.17
CA GLU A 156 -15.38 -17.60 -9.76
C GLU A 156 -14.33 -17.96 -8.71
N GLU A 157 -13.77 -19.17 -8.84
CA GLU A 157 -12.74 -19.68 -7.94
C GLU A 157 -11.56 -18.70 -7.90
N PRO A 158 -11.23 -18.15 -6.70
CA PRO A 158 -10.25 -17.07 -6.61
C PRO A 158 -8.89 -17.58 -7.11
N PRO A 159 -8.12 -16.72 -7.81
CA PRO A 159 -6.76 -17.06 -8.22
C PRO A 159 -5.92 -17.56 -7.04
N GLN A 160 -5.00 -18.49 -7.27
CA GLN A 160 -4.23 -19.13 -6.20
C GLN A 160 -3.56 -18.13 -5.25
N PHE A 161 -3.03 -17.02 -5.78
CA PHE A 161 -2.41 -15.98 -4.95
C PHE A 161 -3.37 -15.36 -3.92
N LEU A 162 -4.66 -15.29 -4.22
CA LEU A 162 -5.68 -14.72 -3.35
C LEU A 162 -6.08 -15.72 -2.25
N LYS A 163 -6.10 -17.02 -2.57
CA LYS A 163 -6.26 -18.11 -1.59
C LYS A 163 -5.10 -18.16 -0.60
N ASP A 164 -3.88 -17.98 -1.11
CA ASP A 164 -2.66 -17.92 -0.28
C ASP A 164 -2.63 -16.64 0.59
N TYR A 165 -3.27 -15.56 0.13
CA TYR A 165 -3.42 -14.30 0.85
C TYR A 165 -4.43 -14.40 2.01
N THR A 166 -5.47 -15.24 1.86
CA THR A 166 -6.50 -15.50 2.88
C THR A 166 -6.14 -16.73 3.74
N TRP A 167 -5.10 -16.66 4.56
CA TRP A 167 -4.77 -17.73 5.51
C TRP A 167 -5.93 -17.98 6.52
N PRO A 168 -6.22 -19.22 6.96
CA PRO A 168 -7.51 -19.60 7.55
C PRO A 168 -7.84 -19.07 8.96
N THR A 169 -6.99 -18.25 9.58
CA THR A 169 -7.12 -17.87 11.00
C THR A 169 -7.39 -16.39 11.25
N THR A 170 -7.51 -15.56 10.21
CA THR A 170 -7.86 -14.15 10.37
C THR A 170 -9.01 -13.85 9.44
N PRO A 171 -10.18 -13.36 9.94
CA PRO A 171 -11.19 -12.85 9.02
C PRO A 171 -10.52 -11.82 8.10
N PRO A 172 -10.97 -11.67 6.84
CA PRO A 172 -10.57 -10.55 6.00
C PRO A 172 -11.24 -9.30 6.57
N ALA A 173 -10.85 -8.93 7.77
CA ALA A 173 -11.30 -7.76 8.47
C ALA A 173 -10.20 -6.76 8.22
N TRP A 174 -10.37 -5.98 7.15
CA TRP A 174 -9.82 -4.64 7.10
C TRP A 174 -10.03 -4.02 8.49
N ASP A 175 -8.92 -3.76 9.17
CA ASP A 175 -8.98 -3.14 10.50
C ASP A 175 -9.77 -1.83 10.37
N ALA A 176 -10.76 -1.58 11.23
CA ALA A 176 -11.50 -0.31 11.21
C ALA A 176 -10.56 0.91 11.21
N ARG A 177 -9.34 0.78 11.76
CA ARG A 177 -8.28 1.79 11.71
C ARG A 177 -7.77 2.13 10.30
N SER A 178 -7.90 1.23 9.32
CA SER A 178 -7.56 1.53 7.92
C SER A 178 -8.54 2.46 7.22
N THR A 179 -9.67 2.78 7.85
CA THR A 179 -10.70 3.66 7.30
C THR A 179 -11.14 4.76 8.28
N ARG A 180 -10.42 4.94 9.40
CA ARG A 180 -10.74 6.02 10.36
C ARG A 180 -10.32 7.37 9.79
N ALA A 181 -11.30 8.09 9.23
CA ALA A 181 -11.27 9.54 9.27
C ALA A 181 -11.60 9.96 10.71
N ARG A 182 -10.70 10.71 11.36
CA ARG A 182 -11.05 11.47 12.58
C ARG A 182 -11.52 12.85 12.16
#